data_AF-A0ABD0M0X5-F1
#
_entry.id   AF-A0ABD0M0X5-F1
#
_cell.length_a   1.000
_cell.length_b   1.000
_cell.length_c   1.000
_cell.angle_alpha   90.00
_cell.angle_beta   90.00
_cell.angle_gamma   90.00
#
_symmetry.space_group_name_H-M   'P 1'
#
loop_
_entity.id
_entity.type
_entity.pdbx_description
1 polymer ?
#
loop_
_entity_poly.entity_id
_entity_poly.type
_entity_poly.pdbx_seq_one_letter_code
_entity_poly.pdbx_strand_id
1 'polypeptide(L)'
;VVAGQNLYLSLLLGGNYICNVTVWYRAWLDNDEKLQVTDGPTCAKVMVKRQLGGVSQPSSLDHAPKEVIDALDFAACALNDRSNAMFLSVVGDKSGITYTHQVTSGMTFVFSNVPMVETQCRKSGACADTQNLDACAVKDHGGMSQTCEVTVQWQAWMTPAYTLSKTSCSSV
;
A
#
# COMPACT_ATOMS: atom_id res chain seq x y z
N VAL A 1 36.43 17.26 23.10
CA VAL A 1 35.79 15.99 23.50
C VAL A 1 34.63 16.35 24.42
N VAL A 2 33.39 16.35 23.92
CA VAL A 2 32.21 16.54 24.78
C VAL A 2 31.91 15.20 25.45
N ALA A 3 31.74 15.18 26.77
CA ALA A 3 31.49 13.97 27.54
C ALA A 3 30.07 13.46 27.27
N GLY A 4 29.87 12.66 26.21
CA GLY A 4 28.63 11.94 25.93
C GLY A 4 28.38 11.77 24.43
N GLN A 5 27.17 11.36 24.05
CA GLN A 5 26.70 11.24 22.67
C GLN A 5 25.48 12.13 22.43
N ASN A 6 25.44 12.88 21.33
CA ASN A 6 24.22 13.57 20.90
C ASN A 6 23.46 12.68 19.91
N LEU A 7 22.23 12.33 20.27
CA LEU A 7 21.28 11.60 19.44
C LEU A 7 20.37 12.61 18.75
N TYR A 8 20.33 12.60 17.42
CA TYR A 8 19.40 13.39 16.63
C TYR A 8 18.25 12.48 16.20
N LEU A 9 17.06 12.72 16.77
CA LEU A 9 15.88 11.89 16.55
C LEU A 9 14.85 12.66 15.73
N SER A 10 14.30 12.02 14.70
CA SER A 10 13.16 12.52 13.92
C SER A 10 11.95 11.63 14.19
N LEU A 11 10.92 12.20 14.82
CA LEU A 11 9.73 11.49 15.28
C LEU A 11 8.54 11.85 14.39
N LEU A 12 7.82 10.84 13.89
CA LEU A 12 6.56 11.04 13.17
C LEU A 12 5.39 11.03 14.18
N LEU A 13 4.70 12.17 14.33
CA LEU A 13 3.56 12.30 15.23
C LEU A 13 2.26 12.48 14.42
N GLY A 14 1.27 11.63 14.69
CA GLY A 14 -0.08 11.74 14.10
C GLY A 14 -0.13 11.73 12.58
N GLY A 15 0.83 11.07 11.92
CA GLY A 15 0.91 10.90 10.46
C GLY A 15 1.30 12.14 9.65
N ASN A 16 1.21 13.34 10.23
CA ASN A 16 1.34 14.61 9.48
C ASN A 16 2.37 15.58 10.06
N TYR A 17 3.01 15.25 11.19
CA TYR A 17 4.03 16.07 11.81
C TYR A 17 5.34 15.29 11.94
N ILE A 18 6.45 15.91 11.55
CA ILE A 18 7.80 15.43 11.86
C ILE A 18 8.36 16.38 12.92
N CYS A 19 8.76 15.81 14.05
CA CYS A 19 9.38 16.54 15.15
C CYS A 19 10.83 16.09 15.30
N ASN A 20 11.76 17.04 15.24
CA ASN A 20 13.17 16.79 15.47
C ASN A 20 13.51 17.15 16.92
N VAL A 21 14.21 16.24 17.60
CA VAL A 21 14.71 16.43 18.96
C VAL A 21 16.15 15.95 19.06
N THR A 22 16.97 16.72 19.77
CA THR A 22 18.34 16.33 20.09
C THR A 22 18.40 15.90 21.55
N VAL A 23 18.91 14.71 21.79
CA VAL A 23 19.04 14.12 23.13
C VAL A 23 20.51 13.86 23.42
N TRP A 24 21.02 14.45 24.49
CA TRP A 24 22.34 14.14 25.02
C TRP A 24 22.29 12.92 25.91
N TYR A 25 22.97 11.87 25.46
CA TYR A 25 23.09 10.58 26.11
C TYR A 25 24.42 10.46 26.85
N ARG A 26 24.35 10.15 28.15
CA ARG A 26 25.51 9.97 29.04
C ARG A 26 25.43 8.61 29.70
N ALA A 27 26.09 7.63 29.09
CA ALA A 27 25.96 6.21 29.45
C ALA A 27 26.34 5.86 30.90
N TRP A 28 27.11 6.73 31.58
CA TRP A 28 27.58 6.58 32.96
C TRP A 28 26.70 7.26 34.02
N LEU A 29 25.56 7.82 33.63
CA LEU A 29 24.55 8.32 34.56
C LEU A 29 23.37 7.35 34.61
N ASP A 30 22.69 7.32 35.76
CA ASP A 30 21.53 6.49 36.00
C ASP A 30 20.22 7.26 35.77
N ASN A 31 19.16 6.51 35.46
CA ASN A 31 17.79 7.01 35.34
C ASN A 31 17.65 8.18 34.35
N ASP A 32 16.81 9.17 34.67
CA ASP A 32 16.43 10.27 33.78
C ASP A 32 17.60 11.21 33.45
N GLU A 33 18.71 11.16 34.19
CA GLU A 33 19.90 11.96 33.91
C GLU A 33 20.73 11.41 32.74
N LYS A 34 20.47 10.16 32.37
CA LYS A 34 21.11 9.44 31.25
C LYS A 34 20.73 10.01 29.90
N LEU A 35 19.52 10.55 29.76
CA LEU A 35 18.94 11.09 28.53
C LEU A 35 18.41 12.50 28.79
N GLN A 36 19.15 13.53 28.38
CA GLN A 36 18.69 14.92 28.51
C GLN A 36 18.39 15.50 27.14
N VAL A 37 17.18 16.03 26.95
CA VAL A 37 16.85 16.80 25.74
C VAL A 37 17.66 18.08 25.76
N THR A 38 18.51 18.27 24.75
CA THR A 38 19.38 19.45 24.63
C THR A 38 18.89 20.46 23.62
N ASP A 39 18.07 20.03 22.66
CA ASP A 39 17.45 20.91 21.66
C ASP A 39 16.16 20.31 21.10
N GLY A 40 15.19 21.16 20.73
CA GLY A 40 13.84 20.77 20.29
C GLY A 40 12.81 20.64 21.42
N PRO A 41 11.61 20.09 21.14
CA PRO A 41 11.15 19.54 19.87
C PRO A 41 10.78 20.63 18.86
N THR A 42 11.41 20.61 17.69
CA THR A 42 10.99 21.45 16.56
C THR A 42 10.09 20.63 15.65
N CYS A 43 8.81 20.93 15.67
CA CYS A 43 7.80 20.21 14.89
C CYS A 43 7.46 21.00 13.63
N ALA A 44 7.61 20.35 12.48
CA ALA A 44 7.12 20.84 11.21
C ALA A 44 5.93 19.98 10.77
N LYS A 45 4.84 20.64 10.36
CA LYS A 45 3.79 19.95 9.61
C LYS A 45 4.42 19.52 8.29
N VAL A 46 4.34 18.24 7.97
CA VAL A 46 4.71 17.74 6.65
C VAL A 46 3.72 18.35 5.67
N MET A 47 4.13 19.42 5.00
CA MET A 47 3.38 19.91 3.86
C MET A 47 3.54 18.86 2.76
N VAL A 48 2.55 17.99 2.64
CA VAL A 48 2.47 17.10 1.51
C VAL A 48 2.37 18.01 0.28
N LYS A 49 3.39 17.97 -0.57
CA LYS A 49 3.40 18.75 -1.80
C LYS A 49 2.11 18.40 -2.54
N ARG A 50 1.20 19.36 -2.71
CA ARG A 50 0.06 19.19 -3.61
C ARG A 50 0.65 18.88 -4.98
N GLN A 51 0.57 17.62 -5.40
CA GLN A 51 0.89 17.27 -6.77
C GLN A 51 -0.08 18.04 -7.67
N LEU A 52 0.48 18.91 -8.51
CA LEU A 52 -0.25 19.55 -9.60
C LEU A 52 -0.75 18.43 -10.53
N GLY A 53 -2.06 18.34 -10.77
CA GLY A 53 -2.64 17.35 -11.69
C GLY A 53 -3.84 16.56 -11.18
N GLY A 54 -4.37 16.84 -9.99
CA GLY A 54 -5.58 16.16 -9.48
C GLY A 54 -5.37 14.69 -9.09
N VAL A 55 -4.11 14.23 -9.06
CA VAL A 55 -3.71 12.92 -8.52
C VAL A 55 -3.58 13.04 -7.01
N SER A 56 -4.22 12.12 -6.28
CA SER A 56 -4.10 12.04 -4.83
C SER A 56 -2.70 11.62 -4.42
N GLN A 57 -2.35 11.92 -3.17
CA GLN A 57 -1.13 11.38 -2.59
C GLN A 57 -1.27 9.87 -2.35
N PRO A 58 -0.17 9.11 -2.42
CA PRO A 58 -0.19 7.69 -2.08
C PRO A 58 -0.76 7.49 -0.67
N SER A 59 -1.76 6.62 -0.57
CA SER A 59 -2.46 6.30 0.69
C SER A 59 -2.44 4.80 0.93
N SER A 60 -2.43 4.37 2.20
CA SER A 60 -2.54 2.94 2.57
C SER A 60 -3.99 2.46 2.47
N LEU A 61 -4.17 1.13 2.40
CA LEU A 61 -5.50 0.52 2.33
C LEU A 61 -6.26 0.49 3.67
N ASP A 62 -5.62 0.77 4.80
CA ASP A 62 -6.19 0.56 6.15
C ASP A 62 -7.54 1.26 6.38
N HIS A 63 -7.74 2.40 5.72
CA HIS A 63 -8.97 3.20 5.79
C HIS A 63 -9.46 3.58 4.40
N ALA A 64 -9.18 2.76 3.39
CA ALA A 64 -9.63 3.03 2.03
C ALA A 64 -11.16 2.95 1.94
N PRO A 65 -11.80 3.84 1.17
CA PRO A 65 -13.24 3.80 0.96
C PRO A 65 -13.61 2.55 0.15
N LYS A 66 -14.88 2.12 0.24
CA LYS A 66 -15.36 0.88 -0.38
C LYS A 66 -15.05 0.80 -1.87
N GLU A 67 -15.15 1.91 -2.59
CA GLU A 67 -14.90 1.98 -4.03
C GLU A 67 -13.46 1.61 -4.40
N VAL A 68 -12.49 1.92 -3.52
CA VAL A 68 -11.08 1.57 -3.72
C VAL A 68 -10.87 0.07 -3.47
N ILE A 69 -11.53 -0.49 -2.44
CA ILE A 69 -11.48 -1.93 -2.16
C ILE A 69 -12.12 -2.73 -3.31
N ASP A 70 -13.32 -2.32 -3.74
CA ASP A 70 -14.02 -2.95 -4.86
C ASP A 70 -13.20 -2.87 -6.17
N ALA A 71 -12.49 -1.76 -6.40
CA ALA A 71 -11.59 -1.62 -7.55
C ALA A 71 -10.37 -2.56 -7.46
N LEU A 72 -9.81 -2.76 -6.27
CA LEU A 72 -8.71 -3.69 -6.05
C LEU A 72 -9.16 -5.15 -6.23
N ASP A 73 -10.32 -5.53 -5.71
CA ASP A 73 -10.88 -6.86 -5.86
C ASP A 73 -11.21 -7.16 -7.33
N PHE A 74 -11.79 -6.17 -8.04
CA PHE A 74 -11.94 -6.24 -9.50
C PHE A 74 -10.59 -6.45 -10.20
N ALA A 75 -9.54 -5.71 -9.81
CA ALA A 75 -8.23 -5.85 -10.42
C ALA A 75 -7.65 -7.25 -10.23
N ALA A 76 -7.79 -7.82 -9.02
CA ALA A 76 -7.35 -9.18 -8.74
C ALA A 76 -8.07 -10.21 -9.62
N CYS A 77 -9.38 -10.06 -9.80
CA CYS A 77 -10.13 -10.93 -10.71
C CYS A 77 -9.74 -10.75 -12.18
N ALA A 78 -9.64 -9.50 -12.64
CA ALA A 78 -9.25 -9.22 -14.02
C ALA A 78 -7.81 -9.67 -14.34
N LEU A 79 -6.90 -9.68 -13.37
CA LEU A 79 -5.57 -10.28 -13.51
C LEU A 79 -5.64 -11.81 -13.63
N ASN A 80 -6.51 -12.47 -12.87
CA ASN A 80 -6.75 -13.90 -13.02
C ASN A 80 -7.28 -14.23 -14.41
N ASP A 81 -8.24 -13.46 -14.93
CA ASP A 81 -8.81 -13.67 -16.26
C ASP A 81 -7.79 -13.47 -17.39
N ARG A 82 -6.85 -12.54 -17.22
CA ARG A 82 -5.75 -12.29 -18.18
C ARG A 82 -4.61 -13.31 -18.08
N SER A 83 -4.50 -14.02 -16.97
CA SER A 83 -3.40 -14.96 -16.70
C SER A 83 -3.71 -16.35 -17.23
N ASN A 84 -2.72 -16.99 -17.86
CA ASN A 84 -2.81 -18.39 -18.30
C ASN A 84 -2.48 -19.41 -17.18
N ALA A 85 -2.35 -18.97 -15.93
CA ALA A 85 -2.12 -19.87 -14.80
C ALA A 85 -3.32 -20.82 -14.57
N MET A 86 -3.04 -22.07 -14.19
CA MET A 86 -4.06 -23.08 -13.88
C MET A 86 -4.80 -22.80 -12.57
N PHE A 87 -4.11 -22.18 -11.62
CA PHE A 87 -4.63 -21.82 -10.31
C PHE A 87 -4.89 -20.32 -10.22
N LEU A 88 -5.81 -19.95 -9.32
CA LEU A 88 -6.11 -18.56 -9.02
C LEU A 88 -5.03 -17.95 -8.15
N SER A 89 -4.82 -16.66 -8.32
CA SER A 89 -4.04 -15.84 -7.41
C SER A 89 -4.96 -14.88 -6.65
N VAL A 90 -4.68 -14.67 -5.36
CA VAL A 90 -5.39 -13.69 -4.52
C VAL A 90 -4.44 -12.59 -4.10
N VAL A 91 -5.01 -11.46 -3.66
CA VAL A 91 -4.20 -10.40 -3.04
C VAL A 91 -3.66 -10.94 -1.72
N GLY A 92 -2.34 -10.99 -1.58
CA GLY A 92 -1.64 -11.43 -0.38
C GLY A 92 -1.66 -10.35 0.72
N ASP A 93 -0.52 -10.17 1.39
CA ASP A 93 -0.41 -9.17 2.46
C ASP A 93 -0.70 -7.74 1.94
N LYS A 94 -1.73 -7.10 2.51
CA LYS A 94 -2.20 -5.78 2.11
C LYS A 94 -1.40 -4.63 2.76
N SER A 95 -0.55 -4.92 3.75
CA SER A 95 0.16 -3.90 4.55
C SER A 95 1.09 -3.00 3.73
N GLY A 96 1.65 -3.52 2.64
CA GLY A 96 2.55 -2.78 1.74
C GLY A 96 1.88 -2.11 0.54
N ILE A 97 0.58 -2.32 0.36
CA ILE A 97 -0.14 -1.81 -0.82
C ILE A 97 -0.41 -0.32 -0.62
N THR A 98 -0.04 0.47 -1.63
CA THR A 98 -0.37 1.89 -1.69
C THR A 98 -1.23 2.16 -2.91
N TYR A 99 -2.11 3.16 -2.81
CA TYR A 99 -2.92 3.59 -3.94
C TYR A 99 -2.94 5.11 -4.10
N THR A 100 -3.15 5.54 -5.33
CA THR A 100 -3.52 6.91 -5.67
C THR A 100 -4.81 6.89 -6.48
N HIS A 101 -5.54 8.00 -6.46
CA HIS A 101 -6.71 8.19 -7.30
C HIS A 101 -6.67 9.53 -8.02
N GLN A 102 -7.29 9.60 -9.20
CA GLN A 102 -7.40 10.81 -9.98
C GLN A 102 -8.77 10.89 -10.63
N VAL A 103 -9.39 12.07 -10.57
CA VAL A 103 -10.62 12.34 -11.32
C VAL A 103 -10.25 12.55 -12.78
N THR A 104 -10.78 11.70 -13.66
CA THR A 104 -10.60 11.76 -15.12
C THR A 104 -11.98 11.79 -15.79
N SER A 105 -12.20 11.04 -16.88
CA SER A 105 -13.55 10.74 -17.37
C SER A 105 -14.15 9.60 -16.53
N GLY A 106 -14.39 9.87 -15.25
CA GLY A 106 -14.64 8.87 -14.20
C GLY A 106 -13.60 8.98 -13.07
N MET A 107 -13.24 7.86 -12.47
CA MET A 107 -12.15 7.78 -11.50
C MET A 107 -11.09 6.80 -11.98
N THR A 108 -9.82 7.21 -11.89
CA THR A 108 -8.68 6.33 -12.12
C THR A 108 -8.05 5.98 -10.78
N PHE A 109 -7.95 4.70 -10.45
CA PHE A 109 -7.22 4.20 -9.29
C PHE A 109 -5.92 3.55 -9.76
N VAL A 110 -4.81 3.90 -9.13
CA VAL A 110 -3.50 3.27 -9.37
C VAL A 110 -3.07 2.61 -8.08
N PHE A 111 -2.89 1.29 -8.11
CA PHE A 111 -2.39 0.49 -6.99
C PHE A 111 -0.96 0.07 -7.27
N SER A 112 -0.10 0.21 -6.27
CA SER A 112 1.31 -0.16 -6.30
C SER A 112 1.61 -1.19 -5.23
N ASN A 113 2.60 -2.04 -5.51
CA ASN A 113 3.02 -3.14 -4.64
C ASN A 113 1.91 -4.14 -4.30
N VAL A 114 1.05 -4.49 -5.25
CA VAL A 114 -0.02 -5.47 -5.03
C VAL A 114 0.57 -6.88 -5.09
N PRO A 115 0.70 -7.62 -3.97
CA PRO A 115 1.20 -8.99 -4.02
C PRO A 115 0.08 -9.91 -4.50
N MET A 116 0.30 -10.60 -5.60
CA MET A 116 -0.58 -11.65 -6.11
C MET A 116 0.05 -13.00 -5.82
N VAL A 117 -0.58 -13.78 -4.94
CA VAL A 117 -0.08 -15.06 -4.47
C VAL A 117 -0.98 -16.20 -4.94
N GLU A 118 -0.36 -17.28 -5.46
CA GLU A 118 -1.07 -18.46 -5.95
C GLU A 118 -1.82 -19.18 -4.82
N THR A 119 -3.02 -19.64 -5.13
CA THR A 119 -3.90 -20.42 -4.26
C THR A 119 -4.00 -21.87 -4.72
N GLN A 120 -4.66 -22.70 -3.91
CA GLN A 120 -5.01 -24.07 -4.29
C GLN A 120 -6.25 -24.17 -5.19
N CYS A 121 -6.98 -23.07 -5.42
CA CYS A 121 -8.17 -23.06 -6.26
C CYS A 121 -7.82 -23.09 -7.75
N ARG A 122 -8.41 -24.03 -8.50
CA ARG A 122 -8.28 -24.06 -9.96
C ARG A 122 -9.20 -23.05 -10.62
N LYS A 123 -8.79 -22.54 -11.77
CA LYS A 123 -9.66 -21.74 -12.64
C LYS A 123 -10.72 -22.64 -13.26
N SER A 124 -11.98 -22.23 -13.16
CA SER A 124 -13.13 -22.96 -13.70
C SER A 124 -14.07 -22.09 -14.55
N GLY A 125 -13.68 -20.84 -14.83
CA GLY A 125 -14.48 -19.86 -15.57
C GLY A 125 -13.91 -18.45 -15.42
N ALA A 126 -14.67 -17.43 -15.83
CA ALA A 126 -14.36 -16.04 -15.56
C ALA A 126 -14.44 -15.76 -14.05
N CYS A 127 -13.45 -15.06 -13.51
CA CYS A 127 -13.32 -14.80 -12.08
C CYS A 127 -14.54 -14.05 -11.53
N ALA A 128 -15.00 -13.03 -12.27
CA ALA A 128 -16.12 -12.18 -11.87
C ALA A 128 -17.46 -12.94 -11.70
N ASP A 129 -17.65 -14.05 -12.40
CA ASP A 129 -18.94 -14.75 -12.45
C ASP A 129 -18.99 -16.00 -11.56
N THR A 130 -17.83 -16.54 -11.15
CA THR A 130 -17.78 -17.92 -10.65
C THR A 130 -16.96 -18.15 -9.39
N GLN A 131 -16.20 -17.18 -8.89
CA GLN A 131 -15.18 -17.47 -7.88
C GLN A 131 -15.15 -16.48 -6.71
N ASN A 132 -15.49 -17.00 -5.53
CA ASN A 132 -15.22 -16.33 -4.27
C ASN A 132 -13.73 -16.51 -3.92
N LEU A 133 -12.92 -15.51 -4.27
CA LEU A 133 -11.48 -15.49 -4.01
C LEU A 133 -11.16 -15.62 -2.51
N ASP A 134 -12.02 -15.13 -1.62
CA ASP A 134 -11.80 -15.19 -0.17
C ASP A 134 -11.89 -16.62 0.39
N ALA A 135 -12.58 -17.52 -0.32
CA ALA A 135 -12.67 -18.94 0.06
C ALA A 135 -11.44 -19.75 -0.39
N CYS A 136 -10.55 -19.17 -1.18
CA CYS A 136 -9.40 -19.84 -1.77
C CYS A 136 -8.16 -19.65 -0.92
N ALA A 137 -7.77 -20.69 -0.17
CA ALA A 137 -6.57 -20.61 0.65
C ALA A 137 -5.30 -20.45 -0.21
N VAL A 138 -4.37 -19.63 0.26
CA VAL A 138 -3.05 -19.46 -0.35
C VAL A 138 -2.30 -20.79 -0.25
N LYS A 139 -1.52 -21.12 -1.27
CA LYS A 139 -0.72 -22.34 -1.29
C LYS A 139 0.49 -22.18 -0.37
N ASP A 140 0.62 -23.05 0.62
CA ASP A 140 1.65 -22.93 1.68
C ASP A 140 3.09 -23.01 1.15
N HIS A 141 3.34 -23.84 0.11
CA HIS A 141 4.68 -24.05 -0.45
C HIS A 141 4.67 -24.17 -1.98
N GLY A 142 5.66 -23.53 -2.63
CA GLY A 142 5.84 -23.59 -4.08
C GLY A 142 4.71 -22.94 -4.89
N GLY A 143 3.96 -22.02 -4.27
CA GLY A 143 3.05 -21.13 -4.99
C GLY A 143 3.82 -20.03 -5.70
N MET A 144 3.39 -19.68 -6.90
CA MET A 144 3.92 -18.51 -7.59
C MET A 144 3.49 -17.24 -6.84
N SER A 145 4.41 -16.28 -6.73
CA SER A 145 4.15 -14.96 -6.18
C SER A 145 4.71 -13.91 -7.14
N GLN A 146 3.93 -12.86 -7.36
CA GLN A 146 4.35 -11.72 -8.16
C GLN A 146 3.83 -10.43 -7.53
N THR A 147 4.57 -9.36 -7.71
CA THR A 147 4.14 -8.02 -7.30
C THR A 147 3.65 -7.29 -8.53
N CYS A 148 2.45 -6.73 -8.45
CA CYS A 148 1.80 -6.05 -9.55
C CYS A 148 1.59 -4.56 -9.24
N GLU A 149 1.69 -3.76 -10.29
CA GLU A 149 1.15 -2.41 -10.38
C GLU A 149 -0.03 -2.44 -11.33
N VAL A 150 -1.19 -1.96 -10.87
CA VAL A 150 -2.43 -2.02 -11.62
C VAL A 150 -3.12 -0.68 -11.64
N THR A 151 -3.67 -0.33 -12.80
CA THR A 151 -4.52 0.85 -12.97
C THR A 151 -5.92 0.42 -13.34
N VAL A 152 -6.89 0.84 -12.53
CA VAL A 152 -8.31 0.55 -12.69
C VAL A 152 -9.03 1.84 -13.02
N GLN A 153 -9.80 1.83 -14.10
CA GLN A 153 -10.70 2.91 -14.46
C GLN A 153 -12.12 2.54 -14.01
N TRP A 154 -12.75 3.45 -13.28
CA TRP A 154 -14.14 3.35 -12.87
C TRP A 154 -15.00 4.41 -13.57
N GLN A 155 -16.09 3.96 -14.19
CA GLN A 155 -17.06 4.76 -14.92
C GLN A 155 -18.47 4.24 -14.61
N ALA A 156 -19.19 4.92 -13.72
CA ALA A 156 -20.50 4.47 -13.24
C ALA A 156 -21.57 4.30 -14.35
N TRP A 157 -21.38 4.97 -15.50
CA TRP A 157 -22.28 4.91 -16.66
C TRP A 157 -21.91 3.83 -17.70
N MET A 158 -20.87 3.01 -17.45
CA MET A 158 -20.43 1.93 -18.33
C MET A 158 -20.83 0.56 -17.77
N THR A 159 -20.90 -0.45 -18.64
CA THR A 159 -21.06 -1.85 -18.25
C THR A 159 -20.01 -2.70 -18.99
N PRO A 160 -19.01 -3.29 -18.30
CA PRO A 160 -18.77 -3.19 -16.85
C PRO A 160 -18.32 -1.80 -16.41
N ALA A 161 -18.65 -1.43 -15.16
CA ALA A 161 -18.30 -0.12 -14.59
C ALA A 161 -16.81 0.02 -14.26
N TYR A 162 -16.12 -1.10 -14.01
CA TYR A 162 -14.67 -1.15 -13.80
C TYR A 162 -13.98 -1.75 -15.01
N THR A 163 -12.85 -1.17 -15.40
CA THR A 163 -12.00 -1.70 -16.46
C THR A 163 -10.53 -1.62 -16.07
N LEU A 164 -9.75 -2.63 -16.46
CA LEU A 164 -8.33 -2.71 -16.16
C LEU A 164 -7.55 -2.02 -17.29
N SER A 165 -7.05 -0.81 -17.06
CA SER A 165 -6.45 0.03 -18.09
C SER A 165 -4.96 -0.22 -18.28
N LYS A 166 -4.22 -0.46 -17.19
CA LYS A 166 -2.79 -0.81 -17.24
C LYS A 166 -2.45 -1.84 -16.18
N THR A 167 -1.50 -2.72 -16.52
CA THR A 167 -1.00 -3.76 -15.62
C THR A 167 0.48 -3.99 -15.90
N SER A 168 1.28 -4.06 -14.84
CA SER A 168 2.66 -4.52 -14.88
C SER A 168 2.86 -5.44 -13.70
N CYS A 169 3.37 -6.65 -13.91
CA CYS A 169 3.67 -7.59 -12.84
C CYS A 169 5.09 -8.10 -13.00
N SER A 170 5.82 -8.18 -11.89
CA SER A 170 7.16 -8.76 -11.82
C SER A 170 7.17 -9.92 -10.83
N SER A 171 7.74 -11.05 -11.24
CA SER A 171 8.02 -12.16 -10.34
C SER A 171 8.99 -11.71 -9.25
N VAL A 172 8.72 -12.10 -8.01
CA VAL A 172 9.62 -11.89 -6.86
C VAL A 172 10.71 -12.96 -6.87
#